data_AF-A0A2V9N9E1-F1
#
_entry.id   AF-A0A2V9N9E1-F1
#
_cell.length_a   1.000
_cell.length_b   1.000
_cell.length_c   1.000
_cell.angle_alpha   90.00
_cell.angle_beta   90.00
_cell.angle_gamma   90.00
#
_symmetry.space_group_name_H-M   'P 1'
#
loop_
_entity.id
_entity.type
_entity.pdbx_description
1 polymer ?
#
loop_
_entity_poly.entity_id
_entity_poly.type
_entity_poly.pdbx_seq_one_letter_code
_entity_poly.pdbx_strand_id
1 'polypeptide(L)'
;RTRIGTECFDSVSNVGNRPTFGSESYAIETHLLDFHPLELTAETPVELSFLARVRDEVKFDSIEALRQQIGRDVKKAQHYFALMRSAKITA
;
A
#
# COMPACT_ATOMS: atom_id res chain seq x y z
N ARG A 1 -4.90 1.54 3.94
CA ARG A 1 -5.80 2.64 3.52
C ARG A 1 -5.06 3.93 3.77
N THR A 2 -5.12 4.85 2.82
CA THR A 2 -4.35 6.09 2.89
C THR A 2 -5.26 7.27 2.58
N ARG A 3 -5.30 8.23 3.51
CA ARG A 3 -5.99 9.50 3.32
C ARG A 3 -4.98 10.54 2.88
N ILE A 4 -5.33 11.31 1.85
CA ILE A 4 -4.52 12.42 1.33
C ILE A 4 -5.46 13.62 1.24
N GLY A 5 -5.27 14.61 2.11
CA GLY A 5 -6.24 15.69 2.28
C GLY A 5 -7.62 15.13 2.67
N THR A 6 -8.63 15.42 1.86
CA THR A 6 -10.01 14.92 2.06
C THR A 6 -10.26 13.56 1.41
N GLU A 7 -9.42 13.15 0.48
CA GLU A 7 -9.58 11.94 -0.31
C GLU A 7 -9.07 10.71 0.42
N CYS A 8 -9.70 9.56 0.18
CA CYS A 8 -9.35 8.32 0.85
C CYS A 8 -9.23 7.19 -0.15
N PHE A 9 -8.05 6.60 -0.21
CA PHE A 9 -7.71 5.52 -1.12
C PHE A 9 -7.58 4.19 -0.38
N ASP A 10 -8.14 3.15 -0.98
CA ASP A 10 -7.68 1.79 -0.69
C ASP A 10 -6.21 1.69 -1.16
N SER A 11 -5.38 1.02 -0.37
CA SER A 11 -3.94 1.05 -0.59
C SER A 11 -3.25 -0.19 -0.05
N VAL A 12 -2.09 -0.49 -0.62
CA VAL A 12 -1.13 -1.46 -0.10
C VAL A 12 0.17 -0.75 0.21
N SER A 13 0.74 -1.02 1.38
CA SER A 13 1.96 -0.35 1.84
C SER A 13 3.06 -1.35 2.15
N ASN A 14 4.26 -1.05 1.68
CA ASN A 14 5.49 -1.66 2.18
C ASN A 14 6.02 -0.81 3.34
N VAL A 15 6.43 -1.46 4.42
CA VAL A 15 6.97 -0.82 5.61
C VAL A 15 8.20 -1.61 5.99
N GLY A 16 9.38 -1.02 5.85
CA GLY A 16 10.61 -1.72 6.20
C GLY A 16 11.87 -1.13 5.62
N ASN A 17 12.95 -1.92 5.69
CA ASN A 17 14.29 -1.45 5.42
C ASN A 17 14.65 -1.65 3.94
N ARG A 18 15.28 -0.63 3.33
CA ARG A 18 15.84 -0.74 1.97
C ARG A 18 17.35 -0.98 2.03
N PRO A 19 17.82 -2.23 2.14
CA PRO A 19 19.25 -2.51 2.23
C PRO A 19 20.02 -2.14 0.96
N THR A 20 19.33 -1.94 -0.17
CA THR A 20 19.95 -1.74 -1.50
C THR A 20 20.50 -0.33 -1.74
N PHE A 21 20.21 0.66 -0.88
CA PHE A 21 20.57 2.08 -1.12
C PHE A 21 21.54 2.70 -0.08
N GLY A 22 22.20 1.88 0.76
CA GLY A 22 23.11 2.37 1.80
C GLY A 22 22.42 2.62 3.16
N SER A 23 23.24 2.79 4.21
CA SER A 23 22.93 2.75 5.65
C SER A 23 21.46 3.02 6.03
N GLU A 24 20.80 1.99 6.57
CA GLU A 24 19.53 2.02 7.31
C GLU A 24 18.46 3.02 6.81
N SER A 25 18.06 2.91 5.55
CA SER A 25 16.88 3.62 5.04
C SER A 25 15.61 2.82 5.29
N TYR A 26 15.05 2.96 6.50
CA TYR A 26 13.67 2.55 6.77
C TYR A 26 12.71 3.46 5.99
N ALA A 27 11.75 2.87 5.30
CA ALA A 27 10.77 3.62 4.54
C ALA A 27 9.37 3.02 4.65
N ILE A 28 8.39 3.89 4.48
CA ILE A 28 7.01 3.52 4.26
C ILE A 28 6.66 3.93 2.84
N GLU A 29 6.41 2.97 1.98
CA GLU A 29 5.95 3.20 0.60
C GLU A 29 4.51 2.74 0.49
N THR A 30 3.69 3.53 -0.18
CA THR A 30 2.28 3.20 -0.40
C THR A 30 1.96 3.25 -1.87
N HIS A 31 1.34 2.19 -2.38
CA HIS A 31 0.69 2.15 -3.67
C HIS A 31 -0.81 2.38 -3.48
N LEU A 32 -1.32 3.49 -4.04
CA LEU A 32 -2.74 3.83 -4.04
C LEU A 32 -3.45 3.02 -5.13
N LEU A 33 -4.53 2.34 -4.76
CA LEU A 33 -5.35 1.58 -5.70
C LEU A 33 -6.39 2.50 -6.35
N ASP A 34 -6.68 2.26 -7.63
CA ASP A 34 -7.67 3.00 -8.42
C ASP A 34 -7.48 4.53 -8.33
N PHE A 35 -6.23 4.97 -8.45
CA PHE A 35 -5.83 6.37 -8.29
C PHE A 35 -6.51 7.30 -9.29
N HIS A 36 -6.90 8.48 -8.79
CA HIS A 36 -7.27 9.64 -9.59
C HIS A 36 -6.38 10.84 -9.22
N PRO A 37 -6.07 11.73 -10.19
CA PRO A 37 -5.25 12.92 -9.94
C PRO A 37 -5.83 13.82 -8.84
N LEU A 38 -4.94 14.40 -8.04
CA LEU A 38 -5.26 15.35 -6.98
C LEU A 38 -4.24 16.49 -6.98
N GLU A 39 -4.71 17.69 -6.65
CA GLU A 39 -3.83 18.82 -6.37
C GLU A 39 -3.20 18.63 -4.99
N LEU A 40 -1.88 18.69 -4.92
CA LEU A 40 -1.10 18.47 -3.70
C LEU A 40 -0.21 19.67 -3.42
N THR A 41 -0.12 20.03 -2.15
CA THR A 41 0.85 21.00 -1.62
C THR A 41 1.71 20.34 -0.55
N ALA A 42 2.80 21.00 -0.14
CA ALA A 42 3.65 20.51 0.94
C ALA A 42 2.90 20.36 2.28
N GLU A 43 1.82 21.11 2.45
CA GLU A 43 0.96 21.11 3.64
C GLU A 43 -0.18 20.09 3.55
N THR A 44 -0.34 19.41 2.41
CA THR A 44 -1.42 18.42 2.24
C THR A 44 -1.19 17.24 3.18
N PRO A 45 -2.10 16.98 4.15
CA PRO A 45 -1.88 15.94 5.14
C PRO A 45 -2.01 14.56 4.52
N VAL A 46 -1.14 13.64 4.95
CA VAL A 46 -1.18 12.22 4.57
C VAL A 46 -1.31 11.38 5.83
N GLU A 47 -2.33 10.53 5.88
CA GLU A 47 -2.57 9.60 6.99
C GLU A 47 -2.62 8.16 6.46
N LEU A 48 -1.87 7.26 7.10
CA LEU A 48 -1.86 5.85 6.77
C LEU A 48 -2.53 5.04 7.89
N SER A 49 -3.56 4.27 7.55
CA SER A 49 -4.21 3.33 8.46
C SER A 49 -3.90 1.88 8.06
N PHE A 50 -3.27 1.14 8.97
CA PHE A 50 -3.01 -0.30 8.82
C PHE A 50 -4.27 -1.10 9.14
N LEU A 51 -4.76 -1.87 8.18
CA LEU A 51 -6.02 -2.62 8.31
C LEU A 51 -5.79 -4.14 8.38
N ALA A 52 -4.86 -4.65 7.59
CA ALA A 52 -4.52 -6.05 7.53
C ALA A 52 -3.06 -6.22 7.10
N ARG A 53 -2.38 -7.22 7.67
CA ARG A 53 -1.02 -7.59 7.28
C ARG A 53 -1.07 -8.54 6.10
N VAL A 54 -0.35 -8.24 5.02
CA VAL A 54 -0.34 -9.06 3.79
C VAL A 54 0.71 -10.17 3.85
N ARG A 55 1.93 -9.85 4.28
CA ARG A 55 3.07 -10.77 4.44
C ARG A 55 4.22 -10.13 5.22
N ASP A 56 5.20 -10.95 5.59
CA ASP A 56 6.54 -10.54 6.01
C ASP A 56 7.38 -9.97 4.84
N GLU A 57 8.47 -9.27 5.17
CA GLU A 57 9.49 -8.88 4.20
C GLU A 57 10.16 -10.10 3.58
N VAL A 58 10.46 -10.01 2.28
CA VAL A 58 11.04 -11.12 1.50
C VAL A 58 12.13 -10.54 0.62
N LYS A 59 13.31 -11.16 0.63
CA LYS A 59 14.36 -10.87 -0.34
C LYS A 59 14.03 -11.59 -1.65
N PHE A 60 14.17 -10.90 -2.77
CA PHE A 60 13.93 -11.48 -4.09
C PHE A 60 15.24 -11.63 -4.84
N ASP A 61 15.37 -12.73 -5.57
CA ASP A 61 16.56 -13.03 -6.38
C ASP A 61 16.56 -12.29 -7.72
N SER A 62 15.45 -11.64 -8.09
CA SER A 62 15.34 -10.82 -9.30
C SER A 62 14.26 -9.74 -9.20
N ILE A 63 14.38 -8.71 -10.05
CA ILE A 63 13.37 -7.65 -10.21
C ILE A 63 12.03 -8.24 -10.68
N GLU A 64 12.07 -9.25 -11.55
CA GLU A 64 10.86 -9.91 -12.04
C GLU A 64 10.12 -10.65 -10.92
N ALA A 65 10.85 -11.37 -10.05
CA ALA A 65 10.27 -12.02 -8.89
C ALA A 65 9.62 -11.01 -7.92
N LEU A 66 10.28 -9.87 -7.69
CA LEU A 66 9.73 -8.77 -6.90
C LEU A 66 8.43 -8.23 -7.53
N ARG A 67 8.45 -7.92 -8.84
CA ARG A 67 7.28 -7.41 -9.57
C ARG A 67 6.09 -8.36 -9.47
N GLN A 68 6.32 -9.66 -9.68
CA GLN A 68 5.27 -10.66 -9.56
C GLN A 68 4.71 -10.73 -8.15
N GLN A 69 5.55 -10.62 -7.12
CA GLN A 69 5.07 -10.60 -5.73
C GLN A 69 4.24 -9.34 -5.44
N ILE A 70 4.67 -8.16 -5.88
CA ILE A 70 3.89 -6.93 -5.74
C ILE A 70 2.51 -7.09 -6.38
N GLY A 71 2.44 -7.69 -7.58
CA GLY A 71 1.16 -7.98 -8.23
C GLY A 71 0.25 -8.92 -7.42
N ARG A 72 0.82 -9.92 -6.74
CA ARG A 72 0.07 -10.78 -5.81
C ARG A 72 -0.42 -10.02 -4.58
N ASP A 73 0.42 -9.15 -4.02
CA ASP A 73 0.10 -8.35 -2.84
C ASP A 73 -1.05 -7.36 -3.15
N VAL A 74 -1.02 -6.72 -4.32
CA VAL A 74 -2.11 -5.85 -4.81
C VAL A 74 -3.42 -6.62 -4.97
N LYS A 75 -3.40 -7.80 -5.59
CA LYS A 75 -4.61 -8.63 -5.75
C LYS A 75 -5.20 -9.05 -4.40
N LYS A 76 -4.36 -9.40 -3.42
CA LYS A 76 -4.81 -9.71 -2.05
C LYS A 76 -5.48 -8.49 -1.40
N ALA A 77 -4.88 -7.31 -1.53
CA ALA A 77 -5.46 -6.07 -0.99
C ALA A 77 -6.81 -5.75 -1.65
N GLN A 78 -6.91 -5.84 -2.98
CA GLN A 78 -8.16 -5.63 -3.72
C GLN A 78 -9.26 -6.60 -3.24
N HIS A 79 -8.92 -7.88 -3.06
CA HIS A 79 -9.86 -8.87 -2.54
C HIS A 79 -10.32 -8.56 -1.12
N TYR A 80 -9.41 -8.19 -0.22
CA TYR A 80 -9.73 -7.76 1.14
C TYR A 80 -10.73 -6.61 1.14
N PHE A 81 -10.48 -5.55 0.36
CA PHE A 81 -11.37 -4.41 0.30
C PHE A 81 -12.74 -4.72 -0.33
N ALA A 82 -12.78 -5.63 -1.31
CA ALA A 82 -14.04 -6.10 -1.88
C ALA A 82 -14.91 -6.79 -0.82
N LEU A 83 -14.34 -7.72 -0.04
CA LEU A 83 -15.04 -8.39 1.06
C LEU A 83 -15.51 -7.39 2.12
N MET A 84 -14.66 -6.42 2.51
CA MET A 84 -15.03 -5.39 3.48
C MET A 84 -16.18 -4.50 3.01
N ARG A 85 -16.29 -4.23 1.70
CA ARG A 85 -17.43 -3.50 1.14
C ARG A 85 -18.71 -4.34 1.18
N SER A 86 -18.64 -5.62 0.80
CA SER A 86 -19.80 -6.54 0.85
C SER A 86 -20.32 -6.73 2.28
N ALA A 87 -19.43 -6.86 3.26
CA ALA A 87 -19.80 -7.00 4.67
C ALA A 87 -20.52 -5.75 5.21
N LYS A 88 -20.12 -4.55 4.77
CA LYS A 88 -20.77 -3.28 5.15
C LYS A 88 -22.13 -3.04 4.49
N ILE A 89 -22.42 -3.71 3.38
CA ILE A 89 -23.72 -3.60 2.69
C ILE A 89 -24.76 -4.52 3.35
N THR A 90 -24.31 -5.57 4.02
CA THR A 90 -25.18 -6.61 4.61
C THR A 90 -25.49 -6.35 6.09
N ALA A 91 -24.86 -5.34 6.70
CA ALA A 91 -25.03 -4.94 8.11
C ALA A 91 -25.73 -3.58 8.19
#